data_AF-A0A517Z535-F1
#
_entry.id   AF-A0A517Z535-F1
#
_cell.length_a   1.000
_cell.length_b   1.000
_cell.length_c   1.000
_cell.angle_alpha   90.00
_cell.angle_beta   90.00
_cell.angle_gamma   90.00
#
_symmetry.space_group_name_H-M   'P 1'
#
loop_
_entity.id
_entity.type
_entity.pdbx_description
1 polymer ?
#
loop_
_entity_poly.entity_id
_entity_poly.type
_entity_poly.pdbx_seq_one_letter_code
_entity_poly.pdbx_strand_id
1 'polypeptide(L)'
;MKPVCFALLLALLAASPAGAEVPRPNIVFIMVDDLGKDWINSYGADDIETPRIDALAADGMLFHNAYSMPQCTPTRVTLLTGRYPHHTG
;
A
#
# COMPACT_ATOMS: atom_id res chain seq x y z
N MET A 1 5.27 34.97 -42.21
CA MET A 1 5.66 34.75 -40.79
C MET A 1 4.55 34.15 -39.92
N LYS A 2 3.27 34.47 -40.16
CA LYS A 2 2.12 33.94 -39.39
C LYS A 2 1.81 32.42 -39.53
N PRO A 3 2.03 31.73 -40.68
CA PRO A 3 1.61 30.34 -40.81
C PRO A 3 2.56 29.34 -40.13
N VAL A 4 3.84 29.70 -39.96
CA VAL A 4 4.85 28.85 -39.30
C VAL A 4 4.58 28.75 -37.80
N CYS A 5 4.19 29.85 -37.15
CA CYS A 5 3.80 29.84 -35.74
C CYS A 5 2.53 29.01 -35.50
N PHE A 6 1.57 29.04 -36.43
CA PHE A 6 0.34 28.25 -36.30
C PHE A 6 0.60 26.74 -36.47
N ALA A 7 1.47 26.37 -37.40
CA ALA A 7 1.91 24.99 -37.58
C ALA A 7 2.71 24.45 -36.38
N LEU A 8 3.58 25.29 -35.79
CA LEU A 8 4.32 24.93 -34.58
C LEU A 8 3.39 24.70 -33.38
N LEU A 9 2.39 25.56 -33.22
CA LEU A 9 1.40 25.44 -32.14
C LEU A 9 0.57 24.16 -32.30
N LEU A 10 0.14 23.83 -33.53
CA LEU A 10 -0.57 22.58 -33.81
C LEU A 10 0.30 21.33 -33.54
N ALA A 11 1.59 21.39 -33.87
CA ALA A 11 2.53 20.31 -33.61
C ALA A 11 2.78 20.08 -32.10
N LEU A 12 2.81 21.15 -31.30
CA LEU A 12 2.90 21.05 -29.84
C LEU A 12 1.61 20.48 -29.20
N LEU A 13 0.44 20.82 -29.74
CA LEU A 13 -0.83 20.25 -29.26
C LEU A 13 -0.99 18.77 -29.63
N ALA A 14 -0.44 18.34 -30.78
CA ALA A 14 -0.45 16.95 -31.22
C ALA A 14 0.55 16.05 -30.44
N ALA A 15 1.52 16.64 -29.75
CA ALA A 15 2.54 15.93 -28.97
C ALA A 15 2.08 15.58 -27.54
N SER A 16 0.77 15.48 -27.30
CA SER A 16 0.27 14.97 -26.02
C SER A 16 0.85 13.56 -25.81
N PRO A 17 1.58 13.30 -24.71
CA PRO A 17 2.08 11.97 -24.43
C PRO A 17 0.85 11.06 -24.34
N ALA A 18 0.78 10.07 -25.23
CA ALA A 18 -0.16 8.98 -25.09
C ALA A 18 0.03 8.44 -23.67
N GLY A 19 -0.98 8.56 -22.82
CA GLY A 19 -0.90 8.22 -21.42
C GLY A 19 -0.42 6.77 -21.32
N ALA A 20 0.84 6.58 -20.90
CA ALA A 20 1.37 5.25 -20.70
C ALA A 20 0.48 4.58 -19.65
N GLU A 21 -0.09 3.44 -20.01
CA GLU A 21 -0.94 2.67 -19.12
C GLU A 21 -0.07 2.10 -17.99
N VAL A 22 0.15 2.87 -16.93
CA VAL A 22 -0.39 2.53 -15.61
C VAL A 22 -0.52 1.03 -15.30
N PRO A 23 0.52 0.16 -15.33
CA PRO A 23 0.29 -1.25 -15.11
C PRO A 23 -0.31 -1.41 -13.72
N ARG A 24 -1.48 -2.07 -13.63
CA ARG A 24 -2.13 -2.30 -12.34
C ARG A 24 -1.19 -3.18 -11.50
N PRO A 25 -0.80 -2.73 -10.29
CA PRO A 25 0.07 -3.54 -9.45
C PRO A 25 -0.67 -4.78 -8.96
N ASN A 26 0.06 -5.88 -8.82
CA ASN A 26 -0.43 -7.04 -8.07
C ASN A 26 -0.33 -6.73 -6.58
N ILE A 27 -1.38 -7.05 -5.83
CA ILE A 27 -1.43 -6.85 -4.37
C ILE A 27 -1.36 -8.22 -3.70
N VAL A 28 -0.31 -8.44 -2.90
CA VAL A 28 -0.18 -9.61 -2.03
C VAL A 28 -0.43 -9.17 -0.60
N PHE A 29 -1.54 -9.61 -0.02
CA PHE A 29 -1.89 -9.30 1.36
C PHE A 29 -1.56 -10.48 2.28
N ILE A 30 -0.69 -10.25 3.26
CA ILE A 30 -0.25 -11.26 4.24
C ILE A 30 -0.76 -10.81 5.61
N MET A 31 -1.49 -11.68 6.30
CA MET A 31 -1.99 -11.45 7.66
C MET A 31 -1.68 -12.67 8.52
N VAL A 32 -1.13 -12.41 9.70
CA VAL A 32 -0.75 -13.43 10.68
C VAL A 32 -1.73 -13.35 11.84
N ASP A 33 -2.23 -14.51 12.28
CA ASP A 33 -3.14 -14.58 13.43
C ASP A 33 -2.36 -14.49 14.74
N ASP A 34 -2.93 -13.79 15.72
CA ASP A 34 -2.38 -13.64 17.08
C ASP A 34 -0.90 -13.19 17.19
N LEU A 35 -0.44 -12.36 16.24
CA LEU A 35 0.90 -11.78 16.24
C LEU A 35 0.93 -10.40 16.90
N GLY A 36 1.68 -10.27 18.00
CA GLY A 36 2.01 -8.98 18.62
C GLY A 36 3.21 -8.30 17.95
N LYS A 37 3.26 -6.95 17.97
CA LYS A 37 4.41 -6.19 17.44
C LYS A 37 5.72 -6.54 18.12
N ASP A 38 5.66 -6.91 19.40
CA ASP A 38 6.83 -7.20 20.25
C ASP A 38 7.54 -8.50 19.83
N TRP A 39 7.00 -9.22 18.83
CA TRP A 39 7.58 -10.44 18.28
C TRP A 39 8.27 -10.24 16.93
N ILE A 40 8.41 -8.99 16.48
CA ILE A 40 9.03 -8.65 15.20
C ILE A 40 10.25 -7.77 15.46
N ASN A 41 11.41 -8.18 14.93
CA ASN A 41 12.70 -7.51 15.14
C ASN A 41 12.65 -6.03 14.75
N SER A 42 12.06 -5.70 13.60
CA SER A 42 11.86 -4.31 13.14
C SER A 42 11.05 -3.41 14.09
N TYR A 43 10.30 -3.98 15.04
CA TYR A 43 9.60 -3.25 16.10
C TYR A 43 10.36 -3.24 17.45
N GLY A 44 11.55 -3.84 17.52
CA GLY A 44 12.41 -3.87 18.71
C GLY A 44 12.28 -5.13 19.56
N ALA A 45 11.99 -6.29 18.97
CA ALA A 45 12.02 -7.56 19.69
C ALA A 45 13.48 -7.94 20.07
N ASP A 46 13.75 -8.23 21.34
CA ASP A 46 15.13 -8.42 21.84
C ASP A 46 15.78 -9.74 21.39
N ASP A 47 14.99 -10.81 21.17
CA ASP A 47 15.51 -12.18 20.91
C ASP A 47 14.76 -12.93 19.78
N ILE A 48 14.11 -12.21 18.86
CA ILE A 48 13.36 -12.83 17.76
C ILE A 48 13.88 -12.32 16.41
N GLU A 49 14.42 -13.23 15.59
CA GLU A 49 14.92 -12.90 14.26
C GLU A 49 13.80 -13.03 13.20
N THR A 50 13.54 -11.94 12.47
CA THR A 50 12.56 -11.91 11.37
C THR A 50 13.15 -11.38 10.06
N PRO A 51 14.25 -11.96 9.54
CA PRO A 51 15.07 -11.34 8.50
C PRO A 51 14.32 -11.03 7.19
N ARG A 52 13.27 -11.81 6.85
CA ARG A 52 12.44 -11.55 5.66
C ARG A 52 11.43 -10.42 5.87
N ILE A 53 10.91 -10.27 7.09
CA ILE A 53 10.01 -9.16 7.45
C ILE A 53 10.83 -7.88 7.59
N ASP A 54 12.05 -7.98 8.14
CA ASP A 54 12.95 -6.84 8.30
C ASP A 54 13.38 -6.28 6.95
N ALA A 55 13.71 -7.15 5.98
CA ALA A 55 13.97 -6.72 4.60
C ALA A 55 12.76 -6.02 3.97
N LEU A 56 11.55 -6.54 4.20
CA LEU A 56 10.31 -5.93 3.69
C LEU A 56 10.06 -4.55 4.32
N ALA A 57 10.35 -4.39 5.62
CA ALA A 57 10.24 -3.11 6.32
C ALA A 57 11.27 -2.09 5.84
N ALA A 58 12.52 -2.52 5.58
CA ALA A 58 13.60 -1.68 5.09
C ALA A 58 13.38 -1.15 3.66
N ASP A 59 12.84 -2.00 2.78
CA ASP A 59 12.50 -1.63 1.39
C ASP A 59 11.16 -0.88 1.27
N GLY A 60 10.41 -0.78 2.37
CA GLY A 60 9.03 -0.30 2.39
C GLY A 60 8.76 0.73 3.46
N MET A 61 7.64 0.54 4.16
CA MET A 61 7.19 1.43 5.24
C MET A 61 6.72 0.61 6.44
N LEU A 62 7.09 1.05 7.62
CA LEU A 62 6.70 0.48 8.91
C LEU A 62 5.69 1.40 9.61
N PHE A 63 4.60 0.84 10.14
CA PHE A 63 3.56 1.60 10.83
C PHE A 63 3.63 1.38 12.35
N HIS A 64 4.01 2.41 13.10
CA HIS A 64 4.06 2.32 14.58
C HIS A 64 2.69 2.40 15.25
N ASN A 65 1.67 2.87 14.53
CA ASN A 65 0.30 3.05 15.05
C ASN A 65 -0.70 2.33 14.13
N ALA A 66 -0.80 1.01 14.30
CA ALA A 66 -1.79 0.16 13.64
C ALA A 66 -2.61 -0.57 14.70
N TYR A 67 -3.94 -0.58 14.54
CA TYR A 67 -4.88 -1.11 15.54
C TYR A 67 -5.74 -2.22 14.94
N SER A 68 -6.03 -3.25 15.74
CA SER A 68 -6.94 -4.35 15.41
C SER A 68 -8.12 -4.37 16.38
N MET A 69 -9.13 -5.21 16.08
CA MET A 69 -10.18 -5.53 17.04
C MET A 69 -9.64 -6.57 18.02
N PRO A 70 -10.12 -6.62 19.28
CA PRO A 70 -9.59 -7.52 20.31
C PRO A 70 -9.95 -9.01 20.10
N GLN A 71 -10.39 -9.39 18.89
CA GLN A 71 -10.70 -10.77 18.49
C GLN A 71 -10.45 -10.98 17.00
N CYS A 72 -10.16 -12.22 16.61
CA CYS A 72 -9.82 -12.62 15.23
C CYS A 72 -10.96 -12.33 14.23
N THR A 73 -12.20 -12.74 14.53
CA THR A 73 -13.36 -12.58 13.65
C THR A 73 -13.67 -11.10 13.34
N PRO A 74 -13.88 -10.20 14.32
CA PRO A 74 -14.18 -8.81 14.03
C PRO A 74 -13.01 -8.09 13.32
N THR A 75 -11.75 -8.47 13.58
CA THR A 75 -10.60 -7.94 12.83
C THR A 75 -10.68 -8.32 11.35
N ARG A 76 -10.89 -9.61 11.06
CA ARG A 76 -10.99 -10.13 9.68
C ARG A 76 -12.18 -9.54 8.94
N VAL A 77 -13.33 -9.44 9.60
CA VAL A 77 -14.54 -8.84 9.02
C VAL A 77 -14.34 -7.35 8.73
N THR A 78 -13.73 -6.60 9.65
CA THR A 78 -13.41 -5.18 9.45
C THR A 78 -12.50 -4.98 8.25
N LEU A 79 -11.45 -5.81 8.13
CA LEU A 79 -10.51 -5.77 7.03
C LEU A 79 -11.16 -6.07 5.66
N LEU A 80 -11.98 -7.12 5.58
CA LEU A 80 -12.59 -7.56 4.32
C LEU A 80 -13.73 -6.65 3.86
N THR A 81 -14.45 -6.03 4.80
CA THR A 81 -15.63 -5.20 4.49
C THR A 81 -15.34 -3.71 4.49
N GLY A 82 -14.24 -3.28 5.11
CA GLY A 82 -13.93 -1.87 5.34
C GLY A 82 -14.88 -1.19 6.33
N ARG A 83 -15.55 -1.96 7.20
CA ARG A 83 -16.58 -1.46 8.13
C ARG A 83 -16.25 -1.87 9.56
N TYR A 84 -16.51 -0.98 10.51
CA TYR A 84 -16.39 -1.30 11.93
C TYR A 84 -17.38 -2.41 12.36
N PRO A 85 -17.07 -3.18 13.43
CA PRO A 85 -17.89 -4.32 13.85
C PRO A 85 -19.36 -3.98 14.13
N HIS A 86 -19.65 -2.77 14.61
CA HIS A 86 -21.03 -2.31 14.86
C HIS A 86 -21.91 -2.23 13.59
N HIS A 87 -21.30 -2.31 12.40
CA HIS A 87 -22.00 -2.39 11.11
C HIS A 87 -22.05 -3.80 10.51
N THR A 88 -21.48 -4.81 11.19
CA THR A 88 -21.36 -6.18 10.67
C THR A 88 -22.01 -7.25 11.56
N GLY A 89 -22.55 -6.87 12.72
CA GLY A 89 -23.17 -7.78 13.69
C GLY A 89 -22.17 -8.46 14.59
#